data_AF-A0A4Y8CA68-F1
#
_entry.id   AF-A0A4Y8CA68-F1
#
_cell.length_a   1.000
_cell.length_b   1.000
_cell.length_c   1.000
_cell.angle_alpha   90.00
_cell.angle_beta   90.00
_cell.angle_gamma   90.00
#
_symmetry.space_group_name_H-M   'P 1'
#
loop_
_entity.id
_entity.type
_entity.pdbx_description
1 polymer ?
#
loop_
_entity_poly.entity_id
_entity_poly.type
_entity_poly.pdbx_seq_one_letter_code
_entity_poly.pdbx_strand_id
1 'polypeptide(L)'
;EITKNLRKMRLKNAFEFRTEELRMNLDENLSLKSTVFEKDTPSHNLIEDCMLLANKAAAKLIDIGVFRNHLSADARKIDKLLNELRELGIDVNFKPNLPELIRDIQALSDELNLRAEVDKLIIKAQKKAEYSSINAGHFGLGFDKYSHFTSPIRRYSDLILH
;
A
#
# COMPACT_ATOMS: atom_id res chain seq x y z
N GLU A 1 -1.90 18.90 -10.25
CA GLU A 1 -2.17 18.21 -11.53
C GLU A 1 -1.15 17.13 -11.84
N ILE A 2 0.15 17.45 -11.77
CA ILE A 2 1.27 16.52 -11.99
C ILE A 2 1.15 15.22 -11.17
N THR A 3 0.98 15.31 -9.85
CA THR A 3 0.88 14.12 -8.98
C THR A 3 -0.31 13.24 -9.33
N LYS A 4 -1.46 13.82 -9.69
CA LYS A 4 -2.64 13.06 -10.15
C LYS A 4 -2.32 12.22 -11.39
N ASN A 5 -1.59 12.78 -12.36
CA ASN A 5 -1.20 12.05 -13.57
C ASN A 5 -0.20 10.93 -13.26
N LEU A 6 0.79 11.20 -12.40
CA LEU A 6 1.75 10.20 -11.96
C LEU A 6 1.09 9.07 -11.15
N ARG A 7 0.12 9.40 -10.28
CA ARG A 7 -0.69 8.42 -9.55
C ARG A 7 -1.45 7.51 -10.50
N LYS A 8 -2.16 8.09 -11.50
CA LYS A 8 -2.86 7.30 -12.53
C LYS A 8 -1.93 6.34 -13.27
N MET A 9 -0.71 6.75 -13.57
CA MET A 9 0.29 5.87 -14.21
C MET A 9 0.77 4.76 -13.26
N ARG A 10 1.04 5.10 -11.99
CA ARG A 10 1.47 4.15 -10.95
C ARG A 10 0.43 3.06 -10.70
N LEU A 11 -0.84 3.45 -10.54
CA LEU A 11 -1.96 2.54 -10.24
C LEU A 11 -2.30 1.55 -11.37
N LYS A 12 -1.63 1.62 -12.53
CA LYS A 12 -1.72 0.55 -13.53
C LYS A 12 -1.07 -0.74 -13.03
N ASN A 13 -0.03 -0.64 -12.20
CA ASN A 13 0.78 -1.75 -11.69
C ASN A 13 0.94 -1.71 -10.16
N ALA A 14 0.14 -0.92 -9.46
CA ALA A 14 0.20 -0.73 -8.01
C ALA A 14 -1.22 -0.76 -7.44
N PHE A 15 -1.33 -0.82 -6.11
CA PHE A 15 -2.62 -0.89 -5.43
C PHE A 15 -2.91 0.38 -4.65
N GLU A 16 -4.19 0.70 -4.58
CA GLU A 16 -4.75 1.66 -3.64
C GLU A 16 -5.74 0.89 -2.77
N PHE A 17 -5.47 0.90 -1.47
CA PHE A 17 -6.31 0.25 -0.48
C PHE A 17 -7.03 1.32 0.32
N ARG A 18 -8.34 1.13 0.53
CA ARG A 18 -9.10 1.96 1.45
C ARG A 18 -8.88 1.43 2.87
N THR A 19 -8.19 2.22 3.68
CA THR A 19 -8.03 1.96 5.11
C THR A 19 -8.68 3.08 5.91
N GLU A 20 -9.39 2.71 6.96
CA GLU A 20 -9.92 3.67 7.93
C GLU A 20 -8.98 3.73 9.13
N GLU A 21 -8.40 4.91 9.37
CA GLU A 21 -7.58 5.14 10.57
C GLU A 21 -8.41 5.79 11.67
N LEU A 22 -8.37 5.22 12.87
CA LEU A 22 -9.08 5.74 14.03
C LEU A 22 -8.20 6.75 14.78
N ARG A 23 -8.58 8.03 14.75
CA ARG A 23 -7.96 9.06 15.59
C ARG A 23 -8.63 9.13 16.95
N MET A 24 -7.84 9.00 18.00
CA MET A 24 -8.26 9.21 19.38
C MET A 24 -7.94 10.65 19.81
N ASN A 25 -8.94 11.36 20.31
CA ASN A 25 -8.74 12.66 20.96
C ASN A 25 -8.71 12.44 22.46
N LEU A 26 -7.65 12.90 23.10
CA LEU A 26 -7.47 12.83 24.54
C LEU A 26 -7.78 14.18 25.18
N ASP A 27 -8.25 14.17 26.42
CA ASP A 27 -8.34 15.37 27.25
C ASP A 27 -6.99 15.71 27.91
N GLU A 28 -6.98 16.76 28.74
CA GLU A 28 -5.78 17.24 29.45
C GLU A 28 -5.20 16.19 30.41
N ASN A 29 -6.00 15.23 30.85
CA ASN A 29 -5.59 14.12 31.73
C ASN A 29 -5.20 12.87 30.94
N LEU A 30 -4.99 12.98 29.62
CA LEU A 30 -4.71 11.89 28.69
C LEU A 30 -5.82 10.82 28.64
N SER A 31 -7.04 11.15 29.09
CA SER A 31 -8.19 10.25 29.04
C SER A 31 -8.89 10.35 27.68
N LEU A 32 -9.45 9.23 27.20
CA LEU A 32 -10.12 9.18 25.92
C LEU A 32 -11.38 10.05 25.93
N LYS A 33 -11.38 11.12 25.14
CA LYS A 33 -12.50 12.05 25.00
C LYS A 33 -13.42 11.69 23.84
N SER A 34 -12.84 11.35 22.70
CA SER A 34 -13.60 10.94 21.51
C SER A 34 -12.75 10.17 20.52
N THR A 35 -13.42 9.49 19.59
CA THR A 35 -12.78 8.81 18.45
C THR A 35 -13.41 9.26 17.15
N VAL A 36 -12.59 9.49 16.13
CA VAL A 36 -13.04 9.89 14.79
C VAL A 36 -12.26 9.10 13.76
N PHE A 37 -12.93 8.59 12.72
CA PHE A 37 -12.24 8.03 11.57
C PHE A 37 -11.70 9.14 10.67
N GLU A 38 -10.40 9.14 10.42
CA GLU A 38 -9.78 10.09 9.50
C GLU A 38 -10.13 9.74 8.06
N LYS A 39 -10.20 10.79 7.23
CA LYS A 39 -10.41 10.66 5.79
C LYS A 39 -9.27 11.35 5.08
N ASP A 40 -8.72 10.67 4.09
CA ASP A 40 -7.74 11.28 3.21
C ASP A 40 -8.34 12.47 2.46
N THR A 41 -7.55 13.53 2.37
CA THR A 41 -7.90 14.73 1.60
C THR A 41 -6.99 14.83 0.37
N PRO A 42 -7.33 15.66 -0.62
CA PRO A 42 -6.44 15.91 -1.75
C PRO A 42 -5.03 16.35 -1.33
N SER A 43 -4.89 17.03 -0.20
CA SER A 43 -3.59 17.44 0.35
C SER A 43 -2.78 16.26 0.89
N HIS A 44 -3.43 15.30 1.57
CA HIS A 44 -2.76 14.07 2.01
C HIS A 44 -2.20 13.29 0.82
N ASN A 45 -3.03 13.08 -0.21
CA ASN A 45 -2.64 12.39 -1.44
C ASN A 45 -1.49 13.10 -2.18
N LEU A 46 -1.50 14.44 -2.21
CA LEU A 46 -0.42 15.23 -2.80
C LEU A 46 0.92 14.96 -2.11
N ILE A 47 0.94 15.01 -0.77
CA ILE A 47 2.15 14.75 0.01
C ILE A 47 2.59 13.30 -0.15
N GLU A 48 1.67 12.33 -0.06
CA GLU A 48 1.95 10.91 -0.24
C GLU A 48 2.67 10.65 -1.58
N ASP A 49 2.09 11.10 -2.69
CA ASP A 49 2.67 10.87 -4.02
C ASP A 49 4.04 11.55 -4.18
N CYS A 50 4.22 12.77 -3.64
CA CYS A 50 5.54 13.43 -3.63
C CYS A 50 6.57 12.61 -2.83
N MET A 51 6.21 12.10 -1.65
CA MET A 51 7.10 11.30 -0.82
C MET A 51 7.46 9.97 -1.50
N LEU A 52 6.49 9.29 -2.12
CA LEU A 52 6.72 8.06 -2.89
C LEU A 52 7.73 8.29 -4.02
N LEU A 53 7.61 9.40 -4.74
CA LEU A 53 8.51 9.75 -5.84
C LEU A 53 9.92 10.08 -5.34
N ALA A 54 10.05 10.84 -4.26
CA ALA A 54 11.34 11.15 -3.65
C ALA A 54 12.05 9.88 -3.14
N ASN A 55 11.32 9.00 -2.45
CA ASN A 55 11.80 7.69 -2.00
C ASN A 55 12.25 6.80 -3.18
N LYS A 56 11.47 6.76 -4.26
CA LYS A 56 11.82 6.02 -5.48
C LYS A 56 13.07 6.60 -6.15
N ALA A 57 13.20 7.93 -6.19
CA ALA A 57 14.35 8.60 -6.76
C ALA A 57 15.62 8.32 -5.95
N ALA A 58 15.56 8.46 -4.62
CA ALA A 58 16.67 8.15 -3.72
C ALA A 58 17.14 6.68 -3.87
N ALA A 59 16.18 5.74 -3.92
CA ALA A 59 16.50 4.33 -4.11
C ALA A 59 17.21 4.04 -5.43
N LYS A 60 17.00 4.84 -6.49
CA LYS A 60 17.72 4.68 -7.77
C LYS A 60 19.18 5.12 -7.69
N LEU A 61 19.53 5.99 -6.76
CA LEU A 61 20.89 6.55 -6.63
C LEU A 61 21.85 5.65 -5.85
N ILE A 62 21.34 4.61 -5.17
CA ILE A 62 22.12 3.74 -4.31
C ILE A 62 22.14 2.30 -4.83
N ASP A 63 23.30 1.67 -4.92
CA ASP A 63 23.40 0.23 -5.23
C ASP A 63 23.56 -0.63 -3.97
N ILE A 64 24.12 -0.04 -2.92
CA ILE A 64 24.26 -0.63 -1.59
C ILE A 64 23.54 0.29 -0.62
N GLY A 65 22.66 -0.27 0.21
CA GLY A 65 21.91 0.47 1.20
C GLY A 65 20.77 -0.36 1.75
N VAL A 66 19.84 0.29 2.45
CA VAL A 66 18.64 -0.36 2.98
C VAL A 66 17.48 -0.14 2.03
N PHE A 67 16.96 -1.22 1.44
CA PHE A 67 15.75 -1.21 0.61
C PHE A 67 14.52 -1.55 1.42
N ARG A 68 13.38 -1.00 1.02
CA ARG A 68 12.06 -1.36 1.56
C ARG A 68 11.38 -2.27 0.55
N ASN A 69 11.47 -3.57 0.77
CA ASN A 69 10.95 -4.58 -0.14
C ASN A 69 9.54 -5.00 0.24
N HIS A 70 8.73 -5.33 -0.76
CA HIS A 70 7.42 -5.95 -0.59
C HIS A 70 7.22 -6.97 -1.69
N LEU A 71 7.32 -8.25 -1.37
CA LEU A 71 7.13 -9.34 -2.32
C LEU A 71 5.64 -9.64 -2.53
N SER A 72 5.29 -10.20 -3.69
CA SER A 72 3.93 -10.68 -3.94
C SER A 72 3.53 -11.82 -2.99
N ALA A 73 2.22 -11.99 -2.82
CA ALA A 73 1.65 -13.14 -2.14
C ALA A 73 2.01 -14.44 -2.88
N ASP A 74 2.15 -15.53 -2.14
CA ASP A 74 2.32 -16.85 -2.74
C ASP A 74 0.98 -17.42 -3.25
N ALA A 75 1.05 -18.43 -4.12
CA ALA A 75 -0.13 -19.04 -4.74
C ALA A 75 -1.15 -19.53 -3.70
N ARG A 76 -0.70 -20.14 -2.60
CA ARG A 76 -1.60 -20.65 -1.54
C ARG A 76 -2.40 -19.53 -0.88
N LYS A 77 -1.78 -18.38 -0.65
CA LYS A 77 -2.47 -17.19 -0.12
C LYS A 77 -3.44 -16.59 -1.12
N ILE A 78 -3.10 -16.58 -2.42
CA ILE A 78 -4.02 -16.13 -3.48
C ILE A 78 -5.23 -17.08 -3.59
N ASP A 79 -5.02 -18.39 -3.59
CA ASP A 79 -6.12 -19.37 -3.63
C ASP A 79 -7.05 -19.21 -2.43
N LYS A 80 -6.48 -19.00 -1.24
CA LYS A 80 -7.26 -18.71 -0.04
C LYS A 80 -8.08 -17.42 -0.18
N LEU A 81 -7.48 -16.34 -0.69
CA LEU A 81 -8.18 -15.08 -0.96
C LEU A 81 -9.35 -15.30 -1.91
N LEU A 82 -9.14 -15.99 -3.03
CA LEU A 82 -10.21 -16.24 -4.02
C LEU A 82 -11.37 -17.05 -3.43
N ASN A 83 -11.07 -18.02 -2.55
CA ASN A 83 -12.12 -18.76 -1.84
C ASN A 83 -12.90 -17.88 -0.85
N GLU A 84 -12.20 -17.05 -0.05
CA GLU A 84 -12.84 -16.08 0.86
C GLU A 84 -13.72 -15.07 0.08
N LEU A 85 -13.31 -14.67 -1.12
CA LEU A 85 -14.09 -13.76 -1.98
C LEU A 85 -15.34 -14.41 -2.57
N ARG A 86 -15.27 -15.69 -2.94
CA ARG A 86 -16.44 -16.44 -3.43
C ARG A 86 -17.56 -16.51 -2.38
N GLU A 87 -17.20 -16.65 -1.10
CA GLU A 87 -18.16 -16.62 0.00
C GLU A 87 -18.90 -15.26 0.11
N LEU A 88 -18.27 -14.19 -0.38
CA LEU A 88 -18.85 -12.84 -0.46
C LEU A 88 -19.58 -12.57 -1.78
N GLY A 89 -19.75 -13.58 -2.64
CA GLY A 89 -20.39 -13.45 -3.96
C GLY A 89 -19.49 -12.82 -5.02
N ILE A 90 -18.18 -12.74 -4.78
CA ILE A 90 -17.17 -12.21 -5.71
C ILE A 90 -16.45 -13.40 -6.34
N ASP A 91 -16.88 -13.78 -7.55
CA ASP A 91 -16.23 -14.86 -8.31
C ASP A 91 -15.33 -14.26 -9.40
N VAL A 92 -14.02 -14.45 -9.24
CA VAL A 92 -13.00 -13.94 -10.16
C VAL A 92 -12.10 -15.09 -10.58
N ASN A 93 -11.90 -15.24 -11.89
CA ASN A 93 -10.96 -16.21 -12.43
C ASN A 93 -9.53 -15.81 -12.09
N PHE A 94 -8.72 -16.77 -11.66
CA PHE A 94 -7.30 -16.55 -11.42
C PHE A 94 -6.61 -16.03 -12.70
N LYS A 95 -5.79 -14.99 -12.53
CA LYS A 95 -4.91 -14.47 -13.57
C LYS A 95 -3.46 -14.51 -13.08
N PRO A 96 -2.49 -14.96 -13.90
CA PRO A 96 -1.07 -14.92 -13.54
C PRO A 96 -0.56 -13.51 -13.21
N ASN A 97 -1.14 -12.49 -13.86
CA ASN A 97 -0.88 -11.09 -13.56
C ASN A 97 -1.63 -10.68 -12.28
N LEU A 98 -0.97 -10.82 -11.12
CA LEU A 98 -1.59 -10.49 -9.83
C LEU A 98 -2.03 -9.02 -9.72
N PRO A 99 -1.28 -8.02 -10.23
CA PRO A 99 -1.78 -6.66 -10.24
C PRO A 99 -3.11 -6.48 -10.97
N GLU A 100 -3.26 -7.13 -12.12
CA GLU A 100 -4.52 -7.14 -12.87
C GLU A 100 -5.63 -7.85 -12.10
N LEU A 101 -5.35 -9.03 -11.55
CA LEU A 101 -6.31 -9.79 -10.74
C LEU A 101 -6.86 -8.96 -9.57
N ILE A 102 -5.98 -8.32 -8.80
CA ILE A 102 -6.38 -7.50 -7.65
C ILE A 102 -7.23 -6.30 -8.10
N ARG A 103 -6.89 -5.66 -9.23
CA ARG A 103 -7.67 -4.55 -9.77
C ARG A 103 -9.08 -4.99 -10.17
N ASP A 104 -9.22 -6.17 -10.78
CA ASP A 104 -10.53 -6.70 -11.16
C ASP A 104 -11.38 -7.05 -9.94
N ILE A 105 -10.78 -7.68 -8.92
CA ILE A 105 -11.41 -7.91 -7.61
C ILE A 105 -11.89 -6.58 -7.00
N GLN A 106 -11.02 -5.57 -7.01
CA GLN A 106 -11.30 -4.25 -6.46
C GLN A 106 -12.44 -3.54 -7.20
N ALA A 107 -12.48 -3.63 -8.53
CA ALA A 107 -13.57 -3.06 -9.35
C ALA A 107 -14.91 -3.75 -9.04
N LEU A 108 -14.95 -5.08 -8.99
CA LEU A 108 -16.16 -5.83 -8.65
C LEU A 108 -16.63 -5.52 -7.21
N SER A 109 -15.69 -5.35 -6.27
CA SER A 109 -16.03 -4.98 -4.90
C SER A 109 -16.63 -3.57 -4.77
N ASP A 110 -16.25 -2.63 -5.65
CA ASP A 110 -16.88 -1.31 -5.69
C ASP A 110 -18.33 -1.40 -6.17
N GLU A 111 -18.63 -2.25 -7.17
CA GLU A 111 -20.00 -2.47 -7.65
C GLU A 111 -20.92 -3.07 -6.56
N LEU A 112 -20.35 -3.90 -5.69
CA LEU A 112 -21.06 -4.53 -4.57
C LEU A 112 -21.06 -3.70 -3.28
N ASN A 113 -20.40 -2.54 -3.26
CA ASN A 113 -20.17 -1.73 -2.05
C ASN A 113 -19.46 -2.49 -0.92
N LEU A 114 -18.57 -3.43 -1.26
CA LEU A 114 -17.78 -4.26 -0.33
C LEU A 114 -16.29 -3.92 -0.34
N ARG A 115 -15.91 -2.76 -0.89
CA ARG A 115 -14.51 -2.40 -1.14
C ARG A 115 -13.65 -2.43 0.12
N ALA A 116 -14.16 -1.97 1.26
CA ALA A 116 -13.39 -1.90 2.50
C ALA A 116 -13.11 -3.31 3.07
N GLU A 117 -14.09 -4.20 3.02
CA GLU A 117 -14.00 -5.59 3.45
C GLU A 117 -13.04 -6.38 2.55
N VAL A 118 -13.18 -6.21 1.23
CA VAL A 118 -12.34 -6.86 0.23
C VAL A 118 -10.90 -6.38 0.31
N ASP A 119 -10.65 -5.07 0.48
CA ASP A 119 -9.31 -4.53 0.66
C ASP A 119 -8.63 -5.12 1.92
N LYS A 120 -9.37 -5.32 3.02
CA LYS A 120 -8.84 -6.01 4.23
C LYS A 120 -8.42 -7.44 3.93
N LEU A 121 -9.19 -8.19 3.14
CA LEU A 121 -8.84 -9.57 2.74
C LEU A 121 -7.61 -9.59 1.84
N ILE A 122 -7.52 -8.68 0.86
CA ILE A 122 -6.35 -8.57 -0.03
C ILE A 122 -5.09 -8.24 0.80
N ILE A 123 -5.15 -7.25 1.69
CA ILE A 123 -4.02 -6.88 2.57
C ILE A 123 -3.58 -8.07 3.42
N LYS A 124 -4.52 -8.84 3.97
CA LYS A 124 -4.25 -10.04 4.77
C LYS A 124 -3.54 -11.14 3.95
N ALA A 125 -3.87 -11.27 2.67
CA ALA A 125 -3.21 -12.20 1.76
C ALA A 125 -1.80 -11.75 1.34
N GLN A 126 -1.51 -10.45 1.36
CA GLN A 126 -0.19 -9.92 0.99
C GLN A 126 0.90 -10.28 2.01
N LYS A 127 2.17 -10.17 1.57
CA LYS A 127 3.31 -10.26 2.47
C LYS A 127 3.50 -8.91 3.17
N LYS A 128 4.12 -8.91 4.35
CA LYS A 128 4.52 -7.65 4.97
C LYS A 128 5.73 -7.08 4.24
N ALA A 129 5.79 -5.76 4.12
CA ALA A 129 6.99 -5.10 3.62
C ALA A 129 8.11 -5.14 4.69
N GLU A 130 9.35 -5.33 4.25
CA GLU A 130 10.52 -5.54 5.10
C GLU A 130 11.71 -4.68 4.66
N TYR A 131 12.65 -4.43 5.58
CA TYR A 131 13.90 -3.77 5.24
C TYR A 131 14.96 -4.83 4.93
N SER A 132 15.75 -4.63 3.88
CA SER A 132 16.82 -5.56 3.47
C SER A 132 17.94 -4.82 2.74
N SER A 133 19.16 -5.35 2.79
CA SER A 133 20.29 -4.86 1.99
C SER A 133 20.21 -5.28 0.51
N ILE A 134 19.37 -6.26 0.18
CA ILE A 134 19.19 -6.77 -1.17
C ILE A 134 17.89 -6.19 -1.73
N ASN A 135 17.95 -5.51 -2.88
CA ASN A 135 16.75 -5.03 -3.55
C ASN A 135 15.93 -6.19 -4.13
N ALA A 136 14.65 -6.27 -3.76
CA ALA A 136 13.70 -7.23 -4.31
C ALA A 136 12.43 -6.57 -4.87
N GLY A 137 12.42 -5.24 -4.96
CA GLY A 137 11.27 -4.46 -5.42
C GLY A 137 10.13 -4.36 -4.40
N HIS A 138 9.12 -3.60 -4.76
CA HIS A 138 7.97 -3.29 -3.93
C HIS A 138 6.66 -3.50 -4.72
N PHE A 139 6.15 -4.74 -4.67
CA PHE A 139 4.94 -5.22 -5.33
C PHE A 139 3.76 -4.27 -5.15
N GLY A 140 3.45 -3.90 -3.89
CA GLY A 140 2.28 -3.05 -3.62
C GLY A 140 2.35 -1.63 -4.21
N LEU A 141 3.56 -1.14 -4.50
CA LEU A 141 3.77 0.20 -5.08
C LEU A 141 4.07 0.14 -6.58
N GLY A 142 4.24 -1.05 -7.16
CA GLY A 142 4.66 -1.22 -8.55
C GLY A 142 6.04 -0.64 -8.84
N PHE A 143 6.97 -0.71 -7.88
CA PHE A 143 8.33 -0.16 -8.02
C PHE A 143 9.40 -1.26 -7.98
N ASP A 144 10.32 -1.24 -8.94
CA ASP A 144 11.43 -2.22 -9.01
C ASP A 144 12.49 -2.00 -7.93
N LYS A 145 12.61 -0.77 -7.43
CA LYS A 145 13.57 -0.34 -6.41
C LYS A 145 12.93 0.74 -5.55
N TYR A 146 12.92 0.54 -4.24
CA TYR A 146 12.29 1.47 -3.29
C TYR A 146 13.02 1.46 -1.95
N SER A 147 13.17 2.63 -1.35
CA SER A 147 13.76 2.83 -0.03
C SER A 147 13.08 4.02 0.65
N HIS A 148 13.09 4.06 1.98
CA HIS A 148 12.60 5.21 2.71
C HIS A 148 13.70 6.25 2.85
N PHE A 149 13.41 7.48 2.44
CA PHE A 149 14.31 8.62 2.46
C PHE A 149 13.71 9.83 3.19
N THR A 150 12.39 9.99 3.14
CA THR A 150 11.74 11.26 3.46
C THR A 150 11.43 11.51 4.94
N SER A 151 11.87 10.66 5.87
CA SER A 151 11.56 10.84 7.30
C SER A 151 12.70 10.41 8.25
N PRO A 152 13.93 10.93 8.10
CA PRO A 152 15.09 10.55 8.93
C PRO A 152 14.91 10.85 10.43
N ILE A 153 14.11 11.86 10.79
CA ILE A 153 13.84 12.23 12.20
C ILE A 153 13.14 11.09 12.97
N ARG A 154 12.34 10.25 12.28
CA ARG A 154 11.50 9.21 12.90
C ARG A 154 11.73 7.80 12.36
N ARG A 155 12.69 7.62 11.45
CA ARG A 155 13.05 6.31 10.87
C ARG A 155 14.55 6.20 10.67
N TYR A 156 15.17 5.24 11.36
CA TYR A 156 16.61 5.00 11.26
C TYR A 156 17.05 4.50 9.88
N SER A 157 16.18 3.77 9.16
CA SER A 157 16.44 3.38 7.76
C SER A 157 16.68 4.57 6.83
N ASP A 158 15.92 5.65 7.03
CA ASP A 158 16.05 6.87 6.25
C ASP A 158 17.35 7.58 6.64
N LEU A 159 17.72 7.57 7.93
CA LEU A 159 18.99 8.13 8.39
C LEU A 159 20.21 7.42 7.79
N ILE A 160 20.17 6.09 7.63
CA ILE A 160 21.24 5.33 6.96
C ILE A 160 21.37 5.71 5.48
N LEU A 161 20.26 6.12 4.86
CA LEU A 161 20.22 6.44 3.43
C LEU A 161 20.71 7.88 3.13
N HIS A 162 20.54 8.82 4.07
CA HIS A 162 21.05 10.20 3.98
C HIS A 162 22.57 10.24 4.12
#